data_AF-A0A2K3KB11-F1
#
_entry.id   AF-A0A2K3KB11-F1
#
_cell.length_a   1.000
_cell.length_b   1.000
_cell.length_c   1.000
_cell.angle_alpha   90.00
_cell.angle_beta   90.00
_cell.angle_gamma   90.00
#
_symmetry.space_group_name_H-M   'P 1'
#
loop_
_entity.id
_entity.type
_entity.pdbx_description
1 polymer ?
#
loop_
_entity_poly.entity_id
_entity_poly.type
_entity_poly.pdbx_seq_one_letter_code
_entity_poly.pdbx_strand_id
1 'polypeptide(L)'
;AVASFLYSPLISPFFAIVNTFVGYAFVVYAAIPIAYWGFNVYGANKFPIFSSDLFTAQGQQYNISAIVNDKFEIDLAKYHDQGRINMSMFFALTYGFGFATIASTITHVVCFYGSEIMERYRASTKGKEDIHTKLMKNYKDILSWWFYLLLGVTLVASLMMCIFLNDQIQMPW
;
A
#
# COMPACT_ATOMS: atom_id res chain seq x y z
N ALA A 1 9.72 11.17 12.72
CA ALA A 1 8.80 10.44 11.82
C ALA A 1 7.36 10.96 11.92
N VAL A 2 6.69 10.89 13.08
CA VAL A 2 5.26 11.30 13.21
C VAL A 2 5.01 12.78 12.89
N ALA A 3 5.92 13.67 13.27
CA ALA A 3 5.80 15.11 13.00
C ALA A 3 6.62 15.59 11.79
N SER A 4 7.51 14.73 11.26
CA SER A 4 8.50 15.11 10.24
C SER A 4 8.16 14.61 8.83
N PHE A 5 7.08 13.85 8.65
CA PHE A 5 6.64 13.37 7.34
C PHE A 5 6.22 14.53 6.39
N LEU A 6 5.96 15.72 6.95
CA LEU A 6 5.66 16.96 6.22
C LEU A 6 6.81 18.00 6.27
N TYR A 7 8.03 17.60 6.63
CA TYR A 7 9.19 18.50 6.85
C TYR A 7 9.05 19.55 7.98
N SER A 8 7.84 19.91 8.41
CA SER A 8 7.60 20.83 9.52
C SER A 8 6.37 20.44 10.36
N PRO A 9 6.50 20.37 11.70
CA PRO A 9 5.42 20.03 12.62
C PRO A 9 4.30 21.09 12.66
N LEU A 10 4.52 22.30 12.14
CA LEU A 10 3.51 23.36 12.08
C LEU A 10 2.42 23.10 11.03
N ILE A 11 2.69 22.26 10.03
CA ILE A 11 1.80 22.04 8.88
C ILE A 11 0.65 21.11 9.23
N SER A 12 0.88 20.16 10.15
CA SER A 12 -0.13 19.20 10.58
C SER A 12 -0.84 19.70 11.84
N PRO A 13 -2.17 19.64 11.93
CA PRO A 13 -2.88 19.99 13.16
C PRO A 13 -2.44 19.06 14.31
N PHE A 14 -2.33 19.61 15.51
CA PHE A 14 -1.87 18.88 16.70
C PHE A 14 -2.64 17.58 16.94
N PHE A 15 -3.97 17.62 16.74
CA PHE A 15 -4.83 16.45 16.89
C PHE A 15 -4.41 15.28 15.98
N ALA A 16 -4.02 15.55 14.73
CA ALA A 16 -3.59 14.51 13.81
C ALA A 16 -2.23 13.89 14.22
N ILE A 17 -1.33 14.71 14.77
CA ILE A 17 -0.04 14.25 15.30
C ILE A 17 -0.26 13.31 16.49
N VAL A 18 -1.11 13.72 17.45
CA VAL A 18 -1.44 12.90 18.62
C VAL A 18 -2.12 11.60 18.21
N ASN A 19 -3.10 11.64 17.30
CA ASN A 19 -3.78 10.45 16.81
C ASN A 19 -2.81 9.43 16.19
N THR A 20 -1.88 9.92 15.36
CA THR A 20 -0.85 9.07 14.74
C THR A 20 0.12 8.50 15.77
N PHE A 21 0.50 9.30 16.76
CA PHE A 21 1.37 8.86 17.85
C PHE A 21 0.71 7.78 18.73
N VAL A 22 -0.58 7.94 19.05
CA VAL A 22 -1.35 6.92 19.80
C VAL A 22 -1.40 5.60 19.01
N GLY A 23 -1.67 5.65 17.71
CA GLY A 23 -1.63 4.47 16.84
C GLY A 23 -0.25 3.80 16.82
N TYR A 24 0.83 4.60 16.67
CA TYR A 24 2.20 4.10 16.74
C TYR A 24 2.51 3.44 18.09
N ALA A 25 2.17 4.10 19.20
CA ALA A 25 2.40 3.56 20.54
C ALA A 25 1.63 2.26 20.76
N PHE A 26 0.38 2.18 20.29
CA PHE A 26 -0.41 0.94 20.34
C PHE A 26 0.26 -0.20 19.56
N VAL A 27 0.73 0.05 18.33
CA VAL A 27 1.37 -1.01 17.53
C VAL A 27 2.67 -1.48 18.17
N VAL A 28 3.51 -0.55 18.62
CA VAL A 28 4.85 -0.87 19.17
C VAL A 28 4.78 -1.49 20.56
N TYR A 29 3.91 -0.99 21.45
CA TYR A 29 3.88 -1.42 22.85
C TYR A 29 2.76 -2.41 23.18
N ALA A 30 1.74 -2.56 22.34
CA ALA A 30 0.69 -3.55 22.55
C ALA A 30 0.71 -4.63 21.47
N ALA A 31 0.50 -4.28 20.19
CA ALA A 31 0.29 -5.26 19.14
C ALA A 31 1.52 -6.18 18.92
N ILE A 32 2.72 -5.61 18.78
CA ILE A 32 3.96 -6.38 18.59
C ILE A 32 4.24 -7.27 19.82
N PRO A 33 4.23 -6.77 21.07
CA PRO A 33 4.49 -7.59 22.24
C PRO A 33 3.48 -8.72 22.45
N ILE A 34 2.19 -8.44 22.25
CA ILE A 34 1.12 -9.44 22.39
C ILE A 34 1.27 -10.54 21.34
N ALA A 35 1.56 -10.17 20.10
CA ALA A 35 1.71 -11.16 19.02
C ALA A 35 3.00 -11.99 19.16
N TYR A 36 4.10 -11.37 19.60
CA TYR A 36 5.38 -12.03 19.79
C TYR A 36 5.39 -12.90 21.06
N TRP A 37 5.28 -12.30 22.24
CA TRP A 37 5.38 -13.03 23.52
C TRP A 37 4.08 -13.68 23.96
N GLY A 38 2.93 -13.06 23.70
CA GLY A 38 1.64 -13.54 24.20
C GLY A 38 1.12 -14.76 23.45
N PHE A 39 1.03 -14.65 22.13
CA PHE A 39 0.44 -15.69 21.28
C PHE A 39 1.45 -16.48 20.45
N ASN A 40 2.73 -16.05 20.41
CA ASN A 40 3.78 -16.66 19.59
C ASN A 40 3.29 -16.94 18.15
N VAL A 41 2.67 -15.92 17.55
CA VAL A 41 2.01 -16.05 16.25
C VAL A 41 3.04 -16.48 15.21
N TYR A 42 2.76 -17.57 14.49
CA TYR A 42 3.66 -18.19 13.51
C TYR A 42 5.05 -18.61 14.06
N GLY A 43 5.18 -18.84 15.36
CA GLY A 43 6.47 -19.20 15.95
C GLY A 43 7.47 -18.03 15.99
N ALA A 44 6.95 -16.80 16.13
CA ALA A 44 7.71 -15.54 16.15
C ALA A 44 8.95 -15.56 17.07
N ASN A 45 8.90 -16.31 18.19
CA ASN A 45 10.00 -16.39 19.17
C ASN A 45 11.34 -16.88 18.60
N LYS A 46 11.33 -17.47 17.42
CA LYS A 46 12.52 -17.98 16.72
C LYS A 46 13.26 -16.92 15.92
N PHE A 47 12.66 -15.74 15.76
CA PHE A 47 13.14 -14.67 14.89
C PHE A 47 13.32 -13.37 15.68
N PRO A 48 14.22 -12.46 15.27
CA PRO A 48 14.31 -11.15 15.87
C PRO A 48 12.98 -10.38 15.73
N ILE A 49 12.62 -9.61 16.77
CA ILE A 49 11.37 -8.82 16.79
C ILE A 49 11.37 -7.78 15.67
N PHE A 50 12.50 -7.11 15.48
CA PHE A 50 12.72 -6.08 14.47
C PHE A 50 13.76 -6.55 13.45
N SER A 51 13.30 -6.95 12.27
CA SER A 51 14.16 -7.22 11.12
C SER A 51 13.35 -7.12 9.84
N SER A 52 13.97 -6.63 8.76
CA SER A 52 13.44 -6.67 7.39
C SER A 52 13.77 -7.98 6.66
N ASP A 53 14.58 -8.85 7.28
CA ASP A 53 15.04 -10.08 6.66
C ASP A 53 13.98 -11.18 6.70
N LEU A 54 14.16 -12.16 5.82
CA LEU A 54 13.36 -13.36 5.74
C LEU A 54 14.07 -14.50 6.47
N PHE A 55 13.29 -15.41 7.08
CA PHE A 55 13.82 -16.50 7.89
C PHE A 55 13.22 -17.87 7.53
N THR A 56 14.01 -18.91 7.70
CA THR A 56 13.58 -20.32 7.67
C THR A 56 12.79 -20.70 8.92
N ALA A 57 12.17 -21.87 9.01
CA ALA A 57 11.39 -22.27 10.19
C ALA A 57 12.24 -22.43 11.49
N GLN A 58 13.57 -22.42 11.34
CA GLN A 58 14.58 -22.64 12.39
C GLN A 58 15.25 -21.34 12.86
N GLY A 59 14.89 -20.18 12.31
CA GLY A 59 15.49 -18.89 12.72
C GLY A 59 16.69 -18.44 11.89
N GLN A 60 17.13 -19.24 10.90
CA GLN A 60 18.24 -18.86 10.02
C GLN A 60 17.76 -17.94 8.90
N GLN A 61 18.63 -17.03 8.43
CA GLN A 61 18.32 -16.19 7.27
C GLN A 61 17.95 -17.05 6.06
N TYR A 62 16.91 -16.63 5.35
CA TYR A 62 16.38 -17.34 4.19
C TYR A 62 17.24 -17.00 2.96
N ASN A 63 17.81 -18.03 2.34
CA ASN A 63 18.58 -17.87 1.11
C ASN A 63 17.64 -17.73 -0.09
N ILE A 64 17.49 -16.51 -0.61
CA ILE A 64 16.61 -16.22 -1.75
C ILE A 64 17.30 -16.61 -3.07
N SER A 65 18.60 -16.38 -3.21
CA SER A 65 19.34 -16.71 -4.44
C SER A 65 19.45 -18.22 -4.67
N ALA A 66 19.29 -19.04 -3.63
CA ALA A 66 19.21 -20.49 -3.79
C ALA A 66 17.92 -20.94 -4.50
N ILE A 67 16.79 -20.27 -4.25
CA ILE A 67 15.47 -20.69 -4.74
C ILE A 67 15.05 -20.00 -6.05
N VAL A 68 15.76 -18.96 -6.47
CA VAL A 68 15.49 -18.24 -7.72
C VAL A 68 16.48 -18.70 -8.78
N ASN A 69 15.98 -19.14 -9.94
CA ASN A 69 16.82 -19.55 -11.06
C ASN A 69 17.31 -18.34 -11.88
N ASP A 70 18.21 -18.57 -12.84
CA ASP A 70 18.74 -17.52 -13.73
C ASP A 70 17.68 -16.83 -14.60
N LYS A 71 16.45 -17.37 -14.64
CA LYS A 71 15.28 -16.81 -15.34
C LYS A 71 14.32 -16.08 -14.40
N PHE A 72 14.72 -15.82 -13.15
CA PHE A 72 13.88 -15.22 -12.11
C PHE A 72 12.60 -16.01 -11.77
N GLU A 73 12.58 -17.30 -12.07
CA GLU A 73 11.50 -18.21 -11.68
C GLU A 73 11.87 -18.92 -10.38
N ILE A 74 10.85 -19.22 -9.58
CA ILE A 74 11.02 -19.95 -8.33
C ILE A 74 11.25 -21.44 -8.66
N ASP A 75 12.40 -21.95 -8.26
CA ASP A 75 12.68 -23.38 -8.21
C ASP A 75 11.89 -24.02 -7.07
N LEU A 76 10.74 -24.59 -7.41
CA LEU A 76 9.84 -25.22 -6.43
C LEU A 76 10.52 -26.37 -5.68
N ALA A 77 11.44 -27.11 -6.30
CA ALA A 77 12.11 -28.22 -5.63
C ALA A 77 13.02 -27.68 -4.51
N LYS A 78 13.82 -26.65 -4.78
CA LYS A 78 14.65 -26.00 -3.76
C LYS A 78 13.83 -25.23 -2.73
N TYR A 79 12.71 -24.65 -3.13
CA TYR A 79 11.76 -24.02 -2.20
C TYR A 79 11.19 -25.04 -1.21
N HIS A 80 10.83 -26.23 -1.68
CA HIS A 80 10.34 -27.31 -0.81
C HIS A 80 11.42 -27.84 0.14
N ASP A 81 12.68 -27.88 -0.30
CA ASP A 81 13.82 -28.29 0.53
C ASP A 81 14.13 -27.26 1.65
N GLN A 82 14.17 -25.98 1.30
CA GLN A 82 14.43 -24.89 2.25
C GLN A 82 13.22 -24.58 3.15
N GLY A 83 12.01 -24.90 2.69
CA GLY A 83 10.76 -24.73 3.40
C GLY A 83 10.14 -23.34 3.29
N ARG A 84 9.04 -23.15 4.02
CA ARG A 84 8.23 -21.91 3.97
C ARG A 84 9.00 -20.72 4.51
N ILE A 85 8.84 -19.58 3.85
CA ILE A 85 9.39 -18.29 4.27
C ILE A 85 8.64 -17.80 5.51
N ASN A 86 9.39 -17.38 6.52
CA ASN A 86 8.89 -16.70 7.70
C ASN A 86 9.46 -15.29 7.77
N MET A 87 8.76 -14.40 8.46
CA MET A 87 9.10 -12.98 8.57
C MET A 87 9.09 -12.58 10.04
N SER A 88 9.81 -11.51 10.38
CA SER A 88 9.73 -10.94 11.73
C SER A 88 8.31 -10.44 12.03
N MET A 89 7.95 -10.42 13.31
CA MET A 89 6.62 -9.95 13.74
C MET A 89 6.40 -8.47 13.40
N PHE A 90 7.44 -7.64 13.52
CA PHE A 90 7.40 -6.24 13.12
C PHE A 90 7.09 -6.08 11.63
N PHE A 91 7.78 -6.84 10.78
CA PHE A 91 7.59 -6.76 9.33
C PHE A 91 6.18 -7.22 8.93
N ALA A 92 5.72 -8.35 9.47
CA ALA A 92 4.40 -8.89 9.20
C ALA A 92 3.27 -7.92 9.63
N LEU A 93 3.35 -7.35 10.83
CA LEU A 93 2.33 -6.40 11.31
C LEU A 93 2.35 -5.10 10.53
N THR A 94 3.53 -4.57 10.20
CA THR A 94 3.64 -3.32 9.45
C THR A 94 2.99 -3.45 8.07
N TYR A 95 3.22 -4.56 7.37
CA TYR A 95 2.52 -4.86 6.11
C TYR A 95 1.01 -5.02 6.31
N GLY A 96 0.59 -5.79 7.33
CA GLY A 96 -0.83 -5.99 7.64
C GLY A 96 -1.57 -4.68 7.91
N PHE A 97 -1.00 -3.80 8.74
CA PHE A 97 -1.56 -2.48 9.00
C PHE A 97 -1.52 -1.58 7.76
N GLY A 98 -0.48 -1.68 6.92
CA GLY A 98 -0.42 -0.96 5.64
C GLY A 98 -1.62 -1.28 4.72
N PHE A 99 -1.96 -2.57 4.58
CA PHE A 99 -3.17 -2.97 3.84
C PHE A 99 -4.45 -2.49 4.53
N ALA A 100 -4.50 -2.55 5.87
CA ALA A 100 -5.63 -2.06 6.64
C ALA A 100 -5.84 -0.54 6.47
N THR A 101 -4.77 0.25 6.32
CA THR A 101 -4.87 1.70 6.06
C THR A 101 -5.60 1.97 4.75
N ILE A 102 -5.30 1.24 3.67
CA ILE A 102 -5.98 1.41 2.38
C ILE A 102 -7.49 1.14 2.52
N ALA A 103 -7.84 0.00 3.12
CA ALA A 103 -9.23 -0.38 3.35
C ALA A 103 -9.96 0.62 4.26
N SER A 104 -9.27 1.11 5.30
CA SER A 104 -9.79 2.12 6.23
C SER A 104 -10.06 3.44 5.51
N THR A 105 -9.15 3.92 4.66
CA THR A 105 -9.35 5.15 3.89
C THR A 105 -10.58 5.06 2.99
N ILE A 106 -10.74 3.94 2.26
CA ILE A 106 -11.92 3.72 1.40
C ILE A 106 -13.19 3.71 2.26
N THR A 107 -13.19 2.95 3.35
CA THR A 107 -14.35 2.84 4.26
C THR A 107 -14.71 4.19 4.86
N HIS A 108 -13.71 4.97 5.29
CA HIS A 108 -13.91 6.31 5.83
C HIS A 108 -14.52 7.26 4.79
N VAL A 109 -14.01 7.27 3.56
CA VAL A 109 -14.57 8.11 2.49
C VAL A 109 -16.00 7.72 2.18
N VAL A 110 -16.29 6.42 2.06
CA VAL A 110 -17.63 5.91 1.76
C VAL A 110 -18.62 6.23 2.88
N CYS A 111 -18.25 5.99 4.13
CA CYS A 111 -19.16 6.17 5.27
C CYS A 111 -19.42 7.65 5.60
N PHE A 112 -18.39 8.50 5.57
CA PHE A 112 -18.52 9.90 6.00
C PHE A 112 -18.87 10.85 4.86
N TYR A 113 -18.36 10.60 3.66
CA TYR A 113 -18.53 11.50 2.52
C TYR A 113 -19.34 10.88 1.37
N GLY A 114 -19.72 9.60 1.44
CA GLY A 114 -20.42 8.93 0.33
C GLY A 114 -21.76 9.55 -0.02
N SER A 115 -22.53 10.02 0.98
CA SER A 115 -23.80 10.71 0.76
C SER A 115 -23.60 12.06 0.06
N GLU A 116 -22.65 12.86 0.54
CA GLU A 116 -22.31 14.15 -0.07
C GLU A 116 -21.76 13.97 -1.49
N ILE A 117 -20.86 13.00 -1.70
CA ILE A 117 -20.33 12.68 -3.03
C ILE A 117 -21.46 12.32 -3.99
N MET A 118 -22.42 11.50 -3.55
CA MET A 118 -23.57 11.11 -4.38
C MET A 118 -24.50 12.30 -4.66
N GLU A 119 -24.75 13.15 -3.67
CA GLU A 119 -25.54 14.37 -3.85
C GLU A 119 -24.89 15.32 -4.85
N ARG A 120 -23.58 15.60 -4.69
CA ARG A 120 -22.80 16.44 -5.59
C ARG A 120 -22.72 15.85 -6.99
N TYR A 121 -22.56 14.53 -7.11
CA TYR A 121 -22.57 13.84 -8.40
C TYR A 121 -23.91 14.01 -9.12
N ARG A 122 -25.04 13.83 -8.42
CA ARG A 122 -26.38 14.04 -8.98
C ARG A 122 -26.64 15.52 -9.32
N ALA A 123 -26.18 16.42 -8.47
CA ALA A 123 -26.27 17.87 -8.68
C ALA A 123 -25.39 18.34 -9.84
N SER A 124 -24.25 17.70 -10.11
CA SER A 124 -23.45 18.00 -11.31
C SER A 124 -24.21 17.69 -12.60
N THR A 125 -25.11 16.72 -12.58
CA THR A 125 -25.89 16.31 -13.77
C THR A 125 -27.20 17.08 -13.92
N LYS A 126 -27.78 17.59 -12.82
CA LYS A 126 -29.12 18.23 -12.80
C LYS A 126 -29.17 19.63 -12.19
N GLY A 127 -28.07 20.12 -11.64
CA GLY A 127 -28.01 21.33 -10.82
C GLY A 127 -28.09 22.61 -11.62
N LYS A 128 -28.45 23.71 -10.93
CA LYS A 128 -28.47 25.05 -11.52
C LYS A 128 -27.05 25.43 -11.95
N GLU A 129 -26.88 25.71 -13.23
CA GLU A 129 -25.63 26.23 -13.78
C GLU A 129 -25.31 27.58 -13.14
N ASP A 130 -24.16 27.65 -12.48
CA ASP A 130 -23.61 28.91 -12.02
C ASP A 130 -23.12 29.76 -13.20
N ILE A 131 -22.87 31.04 -12.96
CA ILE A 131 -22.43 31.98 -14.00
C ILE A 131 -21.11 31.52 -14.62
N HIS A 132 -20.23 30.89 -13.83
CA HIS A 132 -18.97 30.35 -14.31
C HIS A 132 -19.16 29.19 -15.29
N THR A 133 -20.01 28.22 -14.98
CA THR A 133 -20.37 27.10 -15.87
C THR A 133 -21.04 27.59 -17.16
N LYS A 134 -21.89 28.61 -17.07
CA LYS A 134 -22.47 29.27 -18.26
C LYS A 134 -21.42 29.93 -19.15
N LEU A 135 -20.44 30.60 -18.55
CA LEU A 135 -19.33 31.19 -19.30
C LEU A 135 -18.40 30.11 -19.87
N MET A 136 -18.19 29.01 -19.14
CA MET A 136 -17.38 27.87 -19.57
C MET A 136 -18.00 27.12 -20.76
N LYS A 137 -19.33 27.12 -20.91
CA LYS A 137 -20.01 26.55 -22.08
C LYS A 137 -19.69 27.23 -23.42
N ASN A 138 -19.17 28.46 -23.41
CA ASN A 138 -18.68 29.09 -24.64
C ASN A 138 -17.39 28.46 -25.17
N TYR A 139 -16.69 27.68 -24.34
CA TYR A 139 -15.53 26.91 -24.78
C TYR A 139 -16.00 25.54 -25.29
N LYS A 140 -15.38 25.08 -26.37
CA LYS A 140 -15.66 23.76 -26.94
C LYS A 140 -15.21 22.70 -25.95
N ASP A 141 -16.13 21.81 -25.56
CA ASP A 141 -15.79 20.67 -24.69
C ASP A 141 -14.64 19.86 -25.28
N ILE A 142 -13.69 19.51 -24.41
CA ILE A 142 -12.58 18.64 -24.79
C ILE A 142 -13.16 17.28 -25.14
N LEU A 143 -12.85 16.80 -26.34
CA LEU A 143 -13.42 15.58 -26.88
C LEU A 143 -13.04 14.39 -25.98
N SER A 144 -14.02 13.82 -25.27
CA SER A 144 -13.78 12.87 -24.17
C SER A 144 -13.01 11.62 -24.60
N TRP A 145 -13.05 11.26 -25.89
CA TRP A 145 -12.29 10.15 -26.46
C TRP A 145 -10.77 10.29 -26.25
N TRP A 146 -10.22 11.50 -26.16
CA TRP A 146 -8.78 11.71 -25.90
C TRP A 146 -8.38 11.15 -24.54
N PHE A 147 -9.24 11.26 -23.52
CA PHE A 147 -8.96 10.70 -22.20
C PHE A 147 -8.99 9.17 -22.22
N TYR A 148 -9.95 8.57 -22.93
CA TYR A 148 -10.00 7.12 -23.10
C TYR A 148 -8.83 6.59 -23.92
N LEU A 149 -8.40 7.31 -24.97
CA LEU A 149 -7.20 6.97 -25.73
C LEU A 149 -5.94 7.08 -24.87
N LEU A 150 -5.78 8.18 -24.13
CA LEU A 150 -4.61 8.37 -23.27
C LEU A 150 -4.56 7.30 -22.17
N LEU A 151 -5.69 6.98 -21.55
CA LEU A 151 -5.80 5.88 -20.59
C LEU A 151 -5.44 4.53 -21.22
N GLY A 152 -5.93 4.27 -22.44
CA GLY A 152 -5.60 3.04 -23.17
C GLY A 152 -4.10 2.95 -23.49
N VAL A 153 -3.51 4.03 -23.99
CA VAL A 153 -2.08 4.11 -24.32
C VAL A 153 -1.22 3.91 -23.07
N THR A 154 -1.53 4.57 -21.96
CA THR A 154 -0.75 4.42 -20.72
C THR A 154 -0.89 3.03 -20.11
N LEU A 155 -2.09 2.44 -20.17
CA LEU A 155 -2.33 1.08 -19.67
C LEU A 155 -1.61 0.04 -20.55
N VAL A 156 -1.67 0.17 -21.87
CA VAL A 156 -0.91 -0.69 -22.79
C VAL A 156 0.58 -0.52 -22.59
N ALA A 157 1.08 0.71 -22.46
CA ALA A 157 2.50 0.97 -22.19
C ALA A 157 2.95 0.34 -20.86
N SER A 158 2.13 0.44 -19.81
CA SER A 158 2.39 -0.19 -18.51
C SER A 158 2.43 -1.72 -18.62
N LEU A 159 1.46 -2.34 -19.30
CA LEU A 159 1.46 -3.79 -19.51
C LEU A 159 2.65 -4.24 -20.38
N MET A 160 2.96 -3.48 -21.42
CA MET A 160 4.09 -3.76 -22.31
C MET A 160 5.41 -3.71 -21.54
N MET A 161 5.59 -2.72 -20.66
CA MET A 161 6.75 -2.69 -19.77
C MET A 161 6.82 -3.92 -18.87
N CYS A 162 5.72 -4.30 -18.21
CA CYS A 162 5.71 -5.46 -17.32
C CYS A 162 5.97 -6.79 -18.02
N ILE A 163 5.51 -6.97 -19.26
CA ILE A 163 5.62 -8.24 -19.99
C ILE A 163 6.94 -8.34 -20.76
N PHE A 164 7.33 -7.28 -21.49
CA PHE A 164 8.47 -7.34 -22.42
C PHE A 164 9.77 -6.81 -21.84
N LEU A 165 9.72 -5.91 -20.86
CA LEU A 165 10.91 -5.33 -20.22
C LEU A 165 11.20 -5.98 -18.86
N ASN A 166 10.73 -7.22 -18.64
CA ASN A 166 10.94 -7.93 -17.38
C ASN A 166 12.44 -7.99 -17.00
N ASP A 167 13.31 -8.32 -17.96
CA ASP A 167 14.76 -8.41 -17.75
C ASP A 167 15.46 -7.06 -17.47
N GLN A 168 14.83 -5.92 -17.81
CA GLN A 168 15.43 -4.57 -17.68
C GLN A 168 14.86 -3.77 -16.51
N ILE A 169 13.61 -4.05 -16.11
CA ILE A 169 12.91 -3.33 -15.03
C ILE A 169 13.10 -4.02 -13.68
N GLN A 170 13.38 -5.32 -13.68
CA GLN A 170 13.74 -6.03 -12.46
C GLN A 170 15.04 -5.48 -11.91
N MET A 171 14.98 -4.86 -10.73
CA MET A 171 16.19 -4.48 -10.00
C MET A 171 16.95 -5.75 -9.63
N PRO A 172 18.29 -5.79 -9.77
CA PRO A 172 19.07 -6.87 -9.19
C PRO A 172 18.80 -6.91 -7.68
N TRP A 173 18.49 -8.10 -7.17
CA TRP A 173 18.15 -8.30 -5.76
C TRP A 173 19.39 -8.33 -4.86
#